data_AF-A0A523SEY6-F1
#
_entry.id   AF-A0A523SEY6-F1
#
_cell.length_a   1.000
_cell.length_b   1.000
_cell.length_c   1.000
_cell.angle_alpha   90.00
_cell.angle_beta   90.00
_cell.angle_gamma   90.00
#
_symmetry.space_group_name_H-M   'P 1'
#
loop_
_entity.id
_entity.type
_entity.pdbx_description
1 polymer ?
#
loop_
_entity_poly.entity_id
_entity_poly.type
_entity_poly.pdbx_seq_one_letter_code
_entity_poly.pdbx_strand_id
1 'polypeptide(L)'
;HYNRARMPATPPSKRMGRFEEIALGLPMEVGEREAGRCLNCALCSECMECEQVCELGAVLHTDRAEQFDIGAELVIDFASANNGGDNYPRQHGIARITPLQITRPGIYKVGVDEDRSLEGELAQASAVALEAAAELKLKEEAHPTGPDTASASDVHLDHTRGEIEPASAGRARVGVVLCRCGGSISSVIDFNQVTNEVLQLPGVCNLQEISQACSEEGANRIAAQAAEWKLDKVVLAACRCCGLEQICFSCTDRRVMCQSHLSNSLPSYYGKNVEFVNIREQCTWVHGDDPPGATRKAIDIISSGVARAMRPLPAASEGRPVTGSALVLGAGICGLAAARNLMAQGYSVAVVSGPESDGASEQHGAEYLEGRDGLLKQLEEQGITISPWPQVLELEGWPGSYEVVLKYGSQTSRIGAGAVMLDLGELAGEVPREAGAISRESRLGRILVPKSGSGAAADAHSAVLRQFSIKETGGIFIISPDGGESPEEQVLRGAAAAARASAYLYPGILIPRDTAVTIDSKLCRGCGDCAAICPYIEMREGSSGMACAYVDQALCLGCGACIAHCPTGAITQPIQSDEQIGSTLEALLGKVACAVEAR
;
A
#
# COMPACT_ATOMS: atom_id res chain seq x y z
N HIS A 1 31.21 30.13 -12.25
CA HIS A 1 30.15 29.68 -11.32
C HIS A 1 28.79 29.95 -11.94
N TYR A 2 28.21 28.99 -12.65
CA TYR A 2 26.81 29.08 -13.09
C TYR A 2 25.95 28.38 -12.03
N ASN A 3 25.12 29.14 -11.32
CA ASN A 3 24.18 28.57 -10.35
C ASN A 3 23.22 27.59 -11.06
N ARG A 4 22.91 26.45 -10.43
CA ARG A 4 21.86 25.54 -10.92
C ARG A 4 20.53 26.26 -10.96
N ALA A 5 19.70 25.94 -11.95
CA ALA A 5 18.33 26.42 -11.98
C ALA A 5 17.64 26.00 -10.68
N ARG A 6 17.03 26.97 -9.98
CA ARG A 6 16.23 26.66 -8.79
C ARG A 6 14.91 26.07 -9.25
N MET A 7 14.54 24.91 -8.68
CA MET A 7 13.22 24.32 -8.88
C MET A 7 12.15 25.34 -8.49
N PRO A 8 11.29 25.77 -9.43
CA PRO A 8 10.17 26.64 -9.12
C PRO A 8 9.29 25.98 -8.06
N ALA A 9 8.99 26.74 -7.01
CA ALA A 9 8.14 26.28 -5.94
C ALA A 9 6.92 27.19 -5.82
N THR A 10 5.76 26.60 -5.58
CA THR A 10 4.54 27.36 -5.28
C THR A 10 4.79 28.23 -4.04
N PRO A 11 4.43 29.52 -4.00
CA PRO A 11 4.64 30.35 -2.80
C PRO A 11 3.84 29.84 -1.59
N PRO A 12 4.34 29.98 -0.34
CA PRO A 12 3.63 29.51 0.86
C PRO A 12 2.20 30.07 0.99
N SER A 13 1.98 31.33 0.59
CA SER A 13 0.66 31.98 0.62
C SER A 13 -0.38 31.31 -0.29
N LYS A 14 0.05 30.63 -1.36
CA LYS A 14 -0.83 29.89 -2.27
C LYS A 14 -1.07 28.44 -1.82
N ARG A 15 -0.27 27.93 -0.88
CA ARG A 15 -0.37 26.55 -0.37
C ARG A 15 -1.09 26.44 0.97
N MET A 16 -1.45 27.55 1.61
CA MET A 16 -2.22 27.53 2.84
C MET A 16 -3.63 26.96 2.58
N GLY A 17 -3.93 25.81 3.20
CA GLY A 17 -5.23 25.16 3.10
C GLY A 17 -5.47 24.35 1.82
N ARG A 18 -4.42 24.03 1.05
CA ARG A 18 -4.51 23.22 -0.18
C ARG A 18 -3.37 22.19 -0.26
N PHE A 19 -3.61 21.08 -0.96
CA PHE A 19 -2.64 19.99 -1.17
C PHE A 19 -1.99 20.03 -2.56
N GLU A 20 -1.89 21.22 -3.17
CA GLU A 20 -1.29 21.40 -4.50
C GLU A 20 0.22 21.09 -4.49
N GLU A 21 0.72 20.48 -5.57
CA GLU A 21 2.14 20.13 -5.75
C GLU A 21 3.05 21.35 -5.51
N ILE A 22 4.13 21.12 -4.75
CA ILE A 22 5.04 22.19 -4.32
C ILE A 22 6.11 22.41 -5.38
N ALA A 23 6.64 21.34 -5.96
CA ALA A 23 7.66 21.39 -6.99
C ALA A 23 6.98 21.43 -8.36
N LEU A 24 6.96 22.61 -8.99
CA LEU A 24 6.23 22.81 -10.25
C LEU A 24 6.95 22.22 -11.48
N GLY A 25 8.05 21.51 -11.27
CA GLY A 25 8.96 21.10 -12.32
C GLY A 25 9.75 22.29 -12.90
N LEU A 26 10.78 21.97 -13.68
CA LEU A 26 11.45 22.97 -14.50
C LEU A 26 10.65 23.15 -15.79
N PRO A 27 10.51 24.39 -16.31
CA PRO A 27 10.04 24.58 -17.68
C PRO A 27 10.90 23.75 -18.64
N MET A 28 10.30 23.17 -19.68
CA MET A 28 10.97 22.24 -20.61
C MET A 28 12.34 22.75 -21.05
N GLU A 29 12.42 23.99 -21.54
CA GLU A 29 13.68 24.62 -21.96
C GLU A 29 14.74 24.71 -20.86
N VAL A 30 14.32 24.91 -19.61
CA VAL A 30 15.20 24.95 -18.43
C VAL A 30 15.62 23.54 -18.04
N GLY A 31 14.71 22.57 -18.12
CA GLY A 31 15.00 21.15 -17.90
C GLY A 31 16.00 20.62 -18.92
N GLU A 32 15.78 20.88 -20.20
CA GLU A 32 16.69 20.56 -21.30
C GLU A 32 18.04 21.25 -21.13
N ARG A 33 18.05 22.52 -20.72
CA ARG A 33 19.31 23.22 -20.42
C ARG A 33 20.05 22.58 -19.25
N GLU A 34 19.39 22.28 -18.13
CA GLU A 34 20.04 21.67 -16.96
C GLU A 34 20.47 20.21 -17.22
N ALA A 35 19.69 19.43 -17.98
CA ALA A 35 20.10 18.11 -18.48
C ALA A 35 21.28 18.23 -19.46
N GLY A 36 21.21 19.24 -20.33
CA GLY A 36 22.27 19.61 -21.25
C GLY A 36 23.57 19.98 -20.53
N ARG A 37 23.55 20.43 -19.27
CA ARG A 37 24.78 20.66 -18.48
C ARG A 37 25.53 19.38 -18.15
N CYS A 38 24.84 18.24 -18.01
CA CYS A 38 25.48 16.93 -17.93
C CYS A 38 26.17 16.56 -19.26
N LEU A 39 25.71 17.15 -20.37
CA LEU A 39 26.23 16.93 -21.73
C LEU A 39 27.12 18.09 -22.25
N ASN A 40 27.28 19.17 -21.47
CA ASN A 40 27.92 20.42 -21.94
C ASN A 40 29.44 20.43 -21.73
N CYS A 41 30.10 19.37 -22.18
CA CYS A 41 31.33 19.57 -22.93
C CYS A 41 30.88 19.91 -24.36
N ALA A 42 30.72 21.20 -24.68
CA ALA A 42 30.24 21.65 -26.00
C ALA A 42 31.08 21.15 -27.20
N LEU A 43 32.27 20.58 -26.93
CA LEU A 43 32.82 19.46 -27.68
C LEU A 43 33.20 18.39 -26.65
N CYS A 44 32.61 17.20 -26.72
CA CYS A 44 33.14 16.05 -25.97
C CYS A 44 34.62 15.92 -26.37
N SER A 45 35.53 16.11 -25.42
CA SER A 45 36.97 15.93 -25.65
C SER A 45 37.40 14.48 -25.42
N GLU A 46 36.42 13.59 -25.21
CA GLU A 46 36.63 12.18 -24.82
C GLU A 46 37.55 12.05 -23.59
N CYS A 47 37.54 13.06 -22.71
CA CYS A 47 38.32 13.03 -21.47
C CYS A 47 37.77 12.04 -20.45
N MET A 48 36.53 11.56 -20.63
CA MET A 48 35.82 10.60 -19.77
C MET A 48 35.62 11.05 -18.32
N GLU A 49 35.93 12.31 -18.01
CA GLU A 49 35.77 12.87 -16.66
C GLU A 49 34.31 12.89 -16.21
N CYS A 50 33.37 13.11 -17.14
CA CYS A 50 31.94 13.05 -16.85
C CYS A 50 31.49 11.64 -16.41
N GLU A 51 32.05 10.57 -16.96
CA GLU A 51 31.82 9.19 -16.51
C GLU A 51 32.47 8.96 -15.14
N GLN A 52 33.72 9.42 -14.95
CA GLN A 52 34.43 9.29 -13.67
C GLN A 52 33.77 10.04 -12.50
N VAL A 53 33.27 11.26 -12.72
CA VAL A 53 32.62 12.07 -11.67
C VAL A 53 31.15 11.75 -11.50
N CYS A 54 30.54 11.00 -12.43
CA CYS A 54 29.15 10.57 -12.29
C CYS A 54 29.06 9.42 -11.28
N GLU A 55 28.87 9.77 -10.01
CA GLU A 55 28.66 8.81 -8.92
C GLU A 55 27.45 7.86 -9.12
N LEU A 56 26.63 8.06 -10.17
CA LEU A 56 25.46 7.25 -10.49
C LEU A 56 25.65 6.31 -11.67
N GLY A 57 26.77 6.42 -12.40
CA GLY A 57 26.96 5.69 -13.66
C GLY A 57 25.90 6.04 -14.72
N ALA A 58 25.24 7.19 -14.60
CA ALA A 58 24.19 7.63 -15.52
C ALA A 58 24.74 8.26 -16.81
N VAL A 59 26.05 8.48 -16.87
CA VAL A 59 26.76 8.94 -18.07
C VAL A 59 27.66 7.80 -18.51
N LEU A 60 27.24 7.09 -19.55
CA LEU A 60 27.99 6.00 -20.17
C LEU A 60 28.27 6.40 -21.61
N HIS A 61 29.52 6.73 -21.92
CA HIS A 61 29.90 7.10 -23.29
C HIS A 61 29.95 5.89 -24.23
N THR A 62 29.90 4.67 -23.68
CA THR A 62 29.82 3.42 -24.42
C THR A 62 28.39 2.99 -24.74
N ASP A 63 27.37 3.69 -24.24
CA ASP A 63 25.97 3.33 -24.49
C ASP A 63 25.67 3.35 -25.99
N ARG A 64 25.05 2.26 -26.44
CA ARG A 64 24.51 2.12 -27.79
C ARG A 64 23.03 1.84 -27.66
N ALA A 65 22.26 2.17 -28.69
CA ALA A 65 20.88 1.70 -28.76
C ALA A 65 20.89 0.17 -28.77
N GLU A 66 20.45 -0.43 -27.67
CA GLU A 66 20.27 -1.86 -27.56
C GLU A 66 18.83 -2.21 -27.92
N GLN A 67 18.66 -3.15 -28.85
CA GLN A 67 17.37 -3.80 -29.08
C GLN A 67 17.34 -5.04 -28.21
N PHE A 68 16.29 -5.13 -27.39
CA PHE A 68 16.04 -6.30 -26.56
C PHE A 68 14.68 -6.88 -26.94
N ASP A 69 14.65 -8.20 -27.11
CA ASP A 69 13.41 -8.93 -27.29
C ASP A 69 12.79 -9.17 -25.91
N ILE A 70 11.64 -8.54 -25.66
CA ILE A 70 10.86 -8.81 -24.45
C ILE A 70 9.94 -10.00 -24.76
N GLY A 71 10.17 -11.13 -24.08
CA GLY A 71 9.25 -12.26 -24.09
C GLY A 71 8.00 -11.95 -23.27
N ALA A 72 7.09 -11.13 -23.82
CA ALA A 72 5.82 -10.82 -23.17
C ALA A 72 4.74 -11.81 -23.64
N GLU A 73 4.16 -12.57 -22.71
CA GLU A 73 3.03 -13.46 -23.01
C GLU A 73 1.72 -12.71 -23.25
N LEU A 74 1.64 -11.49 -22.72
CA LEU A 74 0.48 -10.61 -22.78
C LEU A 74 0.92 -9.14 -22.78
N VAL A 75 0.24 -8.31 -23.57
CA VAL A 75 0.46 -6.85 -23.65
C VAL A 75 -0.83 -6.13 -23.30
N ILE A 76 -0.76 -5.19 -22.36
CA ILE A 76 -1.86 -4.26 -22.03
C ILE A 76 -1.50 -2.86 -22.53
N ASP A 77 -2.16 -2.42 -23.59
CA ASP A 77 -1.99 -1.11 -24.22
C ASP A 77 -2.99 -0.10 -23.63
N PHE A 78 -2.49 0.86 -22.85
CA PHE A 78 -3.25 2.02 -22.39
C PHE A 78 -3.15 3.10 -23.46
N ALA A 79 -4.22 3.27 -24.25
CA ALA A 79 -4.22 4.23 -25.36
C ALA A 79 -4.23 5.67 -24.83
N SER A 80 -3.05 6.28 -24.66
CA SER A 80 -2.95 7.69 -24.22
C SER A 80 -3.53 8.64 -25.26
N ALA A 81 -4.45 9.52 -24.83
CA ALA A 81 -5.03 10.59 -25.66
C ALA A 81 -3.97 11.61 -26.14
N ASN A 82 -2.77 11.61 -25.57
CA ASN A 82 -1.72 12.61 -25.82
C ASN A 82 -0.61 12.17 -26.77
N ASN A 83 -0.89 11.30 -27.74
CA ASN A 83 -0.01 11.19 -28.91
C ASN A 83 -0.30 12.32 -29.90
N GLY A 84 0.09 13.54 -29.52
CA GLY A 84 0.28 14.70 -30.42
C GLY A 84 1.46 14.54 -31.39
N GLY A 85 1.77 13.29 -31.75
CA GLY A 85 2.74 12.92 -32.78
C GLY A 85 2.03 11.99 -33.77
N ASP A 86 1.43 12.58 -34.80
CA ASP A 86 0.89 11.88 -35.96
C ASP A 86 1.98 10.98 -36.58
N ASN A 87 1.96 9.68 -36.29
CA ASN A 87 2.64 8.67 -37.12
C ASN A 87 2.05 7.26 -37.04
N TYR A 88 0.97 7.03 -36.29
CA TYR A 88 0.19 5.79 -36.43
C TYR A 88 -0.91 5.98 -37.49
N PRO A 89 -0.95 5.17 -38.56
CA PRO A 89 -1.95 5.32 -39.61
C PRO A 89 -3.36 5.12 -39.03
N ARG A 90 -4.15 6.20 -39.00
CA ARG A 90 -5.59 6.16 -38.71
C ARG A 90 -6.30 5.39 -39.82
N GLN A 91 -6.39 4.06 -39.70
CA GLN A 91 -7.26 3.26 -40.56
C GLN A 91 -8.68 3.19 -39.95
N HIS A 92 -9.54 4.05 -40.50
CA HIS A 92 -10.93 3.82 -40.88
C HIS A 92 -11.93 3.37 -39.80
N GLY A 93 -12.89 4.26 -39.49
CA GLY A 93 -14.24 3.91 -39.05
C GLY A 93 -14.38 3.53 -37.59
N ILE A 94 -14.35 4.52 -36.69
CA ILE A 94 -14.68 4.30 -35.27
C ILE A 94 -16.19 4.14 -35.14
N ALA A 95 -16.66 2.89 -35.24
CA ALA A 95 -17.91 2.47 -34.64
C ALA A 95 -17.77 2.59 -33.11
N ARG A 96 -18.87 2.95 -32.42
CA ARG A 96 -18.97 2.97 -30.94
C ARG A 96 -18.28 1.73 -30.35
N ILE A 97 -17.23 1.97 -29.57
CA ILE A 97 -16.34 0.93 -29.04
C ILE A 97 -17.01 0.33 -27.79
N THR A 98 -17.40 -0.94 -27.88
CA THR A 98 -17.84 -1.78 -26.74
C THR A 98 -16.67 -1.96 -25.75
N PRO A 99 -16.89 -2.12 -24.42
CA PRO A 99 -15.84 -1.95 -23.40
C PRO A 99 -14.67 -2.94 -23.40
N LEU A 100 -14.62 -3.89 -24.33
CA LEU A 100 -13.57 -4.88 -24.38
C LEU A 100 -13.32 -5.37 -25.82
N GLN A 101 -12.22 -4.92 -26.43
CA GLN A 101 -11.74 -5.51 -27.68
C GLN A 101 -10.44 -6.27 -27.39
N ILE A 102 -10.54 -7.60 -27.33
CA ILE A 102 -9.42 -8.47 -27.65
C ILE A 102 -9.11 -8.21 -29.13
N THR A 103 -8.12 -7.36 -29.39
CA THR A 103 -7.71 -7.08 -30.78
C THR A 103 -7.08 -8.31 -31.43
N ARG A 104 -6.48 -9.18 -30.60
CA ARG A 104 -5.96 -10.53 -30.86
C ARG A 104 -5.54 -11.19 -29.52
N PRO A 105 -5.56 -12.53 -29.36
CA PRO A 105 -5.15 -13.19 -28.12
C PRO A 105 -3.79 -12.69 -27.62
N GLY A 106 -3.67 -12.39 -26.32
CA GLY A 106 -2.48 -11.79 -25.72
C GLY A 106 -2.29 -10.28 -25.92
N ILE A 107 -3.19 -9.54 -26.59
CA ILE A 107 -3.13 -8.07 -26.67
C ILE A 107 -4.45 -7.43 -26.25
N TYR A 108 -4.41 -6.75 -25.11
CA TYR A 108 -5.52 -6.03 -24.50
C TYR A 108 -5.34 -4.54 -24.72
N LYS A 109 -6.42 -3.84 -25.08
CA LYS A 109 -6.41 -2.39 -25.25
C LYS A 109 -7.39 -1.75 -24.27
N VAL A 110 -6.87 -0.87 -23.42
CA VAL A 110 -7.66 -0.03 -22.52
C VAL A 110 -7.91 1.29 -23.25
N GLY A 111 -9.15 1.48 -23.70
CA GLY A 111 -9.57 2.73 -24.32
C GLY A 111 -9.71 3.86 -23.30
N VAL A 112 -9.42 5.09 -23.72
CA VAL A 112 -9.74 6.29 -22.94
C VAL A 112 -11.08 6.83 -23.42
N ASP A 113 -11.96 7.11 -22.49
CA ASP A 113 -13.29 7.66 -22.71
C ASP A 113 -13.35 9.00 -21.98
N GLU A 114 -13.24 10.11 -22.72
CA GLU A 114 -13.11 11.46 -22.14
C GLU A 114 -14.32 11.87 -21.29
N ASP A 115 -15.46 11.23 -21.49
CA ASP A 115 -16.69 11.47 -20.73
C ASP A 115 -16.81 10.58 -19.48
N ARG A 116 -15.91 9.60 -19.31
CA ARG A 116 -15.94 8.65 -18.19
C ARG A 116 -15.30 9.25 -16.93
N SER A 117 -15.89 8.94 -15.77
CA SER A 117 -15.30 9.31 -14.49
C SER A 117 -13.97 8.57 -14.25
N LEU A 118 -13.09 9.14 -13.41
CA LEU A 118 -11.87 8.47 -12.95
C LEU A 118 -12.17 7.07 -12.36
N GLU A 119 -13.31 6.91 -11.70
CA GLU A 119 -13.76 5.63 -11.17
C GLU A 119 -14.04 4.61 -12.27
N GLY A 120 -14.72 5.03 -13.34
CA GLY A 120 -14.99 4.18 -14.49
C GLY A 120 -13.72 3.81 -15.27
N GLU A 121 -12.75 4.71 -15.37
CA GLU A 121 -11.43 4.41 -15.95
C GLU A 121 -10.67 3.37 -15.12
N LEU A 122 -10.62 3.55 -13.79
CA LEU A 122 -10.00 2.60 -12.87
C LEU A 122 -10.71 1.25 -12.89
N ALA A 123 -12.04 1.24 -12.97
CA ALA A 123 -12.83 0.01 -13.08
C ALA A 123 -12.49 -0.74 -14.39
N GLN A 124 -12.37 -0.01 -15.51
CA GLN A 124 -11.98 -0.61 -16.78
C GLN A 124 -10.59 -1.24 -16.72
N ALA A 125 -9.59 -0.49 -16.23
CA ALA A 125 -8.24 -0.99 -16.09
C ALA A 125 -8.18 -2.24 -15.20
N SER A 126 -8.93 -2.23 -14.10
CA SER A 126 -8.99 -3.36 -13.16
C SER A 126 -9.66 -4.60 -13.77
N ALA A 127 -10.74 -4.42 -14.54
CA ALA A 127 -11.41 -5.51 -15.24
C ALA A 127 -10.50 -6.15 -16.30
N VAL A 128 -9.81 -5.32 -17.11
CA VAL A 128 -8.85 -5.80 -18.10
C VAL A 128 -7.70 -6.57 -17.44
N ALA A 129 -7.18 -6.09 -16.30
CA ALA A 129 -6.15 -6.79 -15.56
C ALA A 129 -6.63 -8.17 -15.05
N LEU A 130 -7.90 -8.29 -14.62
CA LEU A 130 -8.47 -9.55 -14.17
C LEU A 130 -8.62 -10.56 -15.30
N GLU A 131 -9.09 -10.12 -16.46
CA GLU A 131 -9.22 -10.98 -17.63
C GLU A 131 -7.86 -11.42 -18.16
N ALA A 132 -6.89 -10.51 -18.21
CA ALA A 132 -5.51 -10.85 -18.55
C ALA A 132 -4.96 -11.93 -17.59
N ALA A 133 -5.20 -11.80 -16.28
CA ALA A 133 -4.80 -12.81 -15.31
C ALA A 133 -5.53 -14.15 -15.50
N ALA A 134 -6.81 -14.14 -15.93
CA ALA A 134 -7.54 -15.35 -16.28
C ALA A 134 -6.91 -16.08 -17.47
N GLU A 135 -6.56 -15.34 -18.54
CA GLU A 135 -5.94 -15.92 -19.74
C GLU A 135 -4.58 -16.55 -19.42
N LEU A 136 -3.77 -15.89 -18.58
CA LEU A 136 -2.47 -16.42 -18.15
C LEU A 136 -2.63 -17.74 -17.38
N LYS A 137 -3.53 -17.80 -16.40
CA LYS A 137 -3.82 -19.05 -15.66
C LYS A 137 -4.25 -20.20 -16.58
N LEU A 138 -5.13 -19.93 -17.55
CA LEU A 138 -5.56 -20.96 -18.52
C LEU A 138 -4.39 -21.49 -19.37
N LYS A 139 -3.41 -20.64 -19.70
CA LYS A 139 -2.20 -21.05 -20.42
C LYS A 139 -1.27 -21.89 -19.54
N GLU A 140 -1.09 -21.53 -18.27
CA GLU A 140 -0.33 -22.29 -17.27
C GLU A 140 -0.92 -23.70 -17.07
N GLU A 141 -2.24 -23.81 -16.94
CA GLU A 141 -2.93 -25.11 -16.78
C GLU A 141 -2.88 -25.98 -18.04
N ALA A 142 -2.89 -25.37 -19.24
CA ALA A 142 -2.82 -26.06 -20.52
C ALA A 142 -1.41 -26.57 -20.87
N HIS A 143 -0.37 -25.94 -20.31
CA HIS A 143 1.03 -26.32 -20.51
C HIS A 143 1.73 -26.41 -19.14
N PRO A 144 1.52 -27.50 -18.36
CA PRO A 144 2.28 -27.72 -17.15
C PRO A 144 3.74 -27.92 -17.55
N THR A 145 4.55 -26.86 -17.40
CA THR A 145 5.99 -26.94 -17.61
C THR A 145 6.55 -27.95 -16.60
N GLY A 146 7.32 -28.93 -17.10
CA GLY A 146 8.08 -29.82 -16.23
C GLY A 146 9.09 -29.04 -15.38
N PRO A 147 9.73 -29.66 -14.39
CA PRO A 147 10.66 -28.96 -13.50
C PRO A 147 11.93 -28.59 -14.27
N ASP A 148 11.92 -27.47 -14.97
CA ASP A 148 13.08 -26.94 -15.69
C ASP A 148 13.81 -25.91 -14.83
N THR A 149 15.06 -26.27 -14.56
CA THR A 149 16.11 -25.47 -13.97
C THR A 149 16.54 -24.34 -14.91
N ALA A 150 16.08 -23.11 -14.68
CA ALA A 150 16.84 -21.87 -14.89
C ALA A 150 16.02 -20.67 -14.41
N SER A 151 16.67 -19.81 -13.64
CA SER A 151 16.17 -18.58 -13.05
C SER A 151 15.53 -17.62 -14.06
N ALA A 152 14.22 -17.71 -14.23
CA ALA A 152 13.42 -16.51 -14.39
C ALA A 152 13.24 -15.96 -12.97
N SER A 153 13.64 -14.71 -12.76
CA SER A 153 13.31 -13.97 -11.54
C SER A 153 11.80 -13.81 -11.50
N ASP A 154 11.10 -14.82 -10.99
CA ASP A 154 9.72 -14.71 -10.61
C ASP A 154 9.62 -13.47 -9.72
N VAL A 155 8.92 -12.45 -10.21
CA VAL A 155 8.39 -11.37 -9.39
C VAL A 155 7.21 -11.92 -8.58
N HIS A 156 7.36 -13.13 -8.06
CA HIS A 156 6.77 -13.48 -6.80
C HIS A 156 7.47 -12.57 -5.78
N LEU A 157 6.71 -11.66 -5.20
CA LEU A 157 6.91 -11.24 -3.81
C LEU A 157 6.73 -12.49 -2.94
N ASP A 158 7.65 -13.44 -3.08
CA ASP A 158 7.68 -14.68 -2.35
C ASP A 158 8.07 -14.32 -0.91
N HIS A 159 7.04 -14.10 -0.10
CA HIS A 159 7.20 -13.92 1.33
C HIS A 159 7.33 -15.27 2.06
N THR A 160 7.74 -16.36 1.39
CA THR A 160 8.16 -17.58 2.09
C THR A 160 9.53 -17.36 2.75
N ARG A 161 9.37 -16.74 3.92
CA ARG A 161 10.29 -16.47 5.00
C ARG A 161 11.13 -17.70 5.35
N GLY A 162 12.42 -17.65 5.02
CA GLY A 162 13.41 -18.46 5.71
C GLY A 162 13.49 -18.04 7.17
N GLU A 163 13.07 -18.90 8.08
CA GLU A 163 13.35 -18.75 9.50
C GLU A 163 14.85 -18.91 9.74
N ILE A 164 15.51 -17.81 10.10
CA ILE A 164 16.84 -17.83 10.72
C ILE A 164 16.64 -17.34 12.14
N GLU A 165 17.10 -18.13 13.11
CA GLU A 165 16.95 -17.86 14.53
C GLU A 165 17.44 -16.44 14.89
N PRO A 166 16.71 -15.71 15.75
CA PRO A 166 17.14 -14.39 16.20
C PRO A 166 18.51 -14.48 16.88
N ALA A 167 19.41 -13.56 16.52
CA ALA A 167 20.72 -13.44 17.13
C ALA A 167 20.60 -13.35 18.66
N SER A 168 21.46 -14.10 19.34
CA SER A 168 21.58 -14.24 20.81
C SER A 168 21.50 -12.92 21.57
N ALA A 169 21.13 -13.00 22.86
CA ALA A 169 20.97 -11.95 23.88
C ALA A 169 22.18 -11.00 24.15
N GLY A 170 22.86 -10.54 23.10
CA GLY A 170 23.88 -9.50 23.11
C GLY A 170 23.31 -8.14 22.71
N ARG A 171 24.11 -7.09 22.89
CA ARG A 171 23.77 -5.70 22.52
C ARG A 171 23.63 -5.59 20.99
N ALA A 172 22.52 -5.03 20.50
CA ALA A 172 22.23 -4.89 19.07
C ALA A 172 23.37 -4.19 18.31
N ARG A 173 23.72 -4.72 17.13
CA ARG A 173 24.74 -4.21 16.22
C ARG A 173 24.10 -3.26 15.20
N VAL A 174 24.30 -1.97 15.39
CA VAL A 174 23.73 -0.93 14.52
C VAL A 174 24.80 -0.45 13.53
N GLY A 175 24.47 -0.43 12.24
CA GLY A 175 25.24 0.31 11.25
C GLY A 175 24.51 1.57 10.81
N VAL A 176 25.25 2.67 10.62
CA VAL A 176 24.66 3.93 10.17
C VAL A 176 25.10 4.22 8.74
N VAL A 177 24.15 4.48 7.86
CA VAL A 177 24.40 4.84 6.46
C VAL A 177 24.15 6.32 6.28
N LEU A 178 25.14 7.05 5.77
CA LEU A 178 25.08 8.47 5.47
C LEU A 178 24.91 8.67 3.97
N CYS A 179 23.70 9.07 3.54
CA CYS A 179 23.43 9.35 2.14
C CYS A 179 23.92 10.76 1.77
N ARG A 180 24.76 10.87 0.74
CA ARG A 180 25.24 12.16 0.21
C ARG A 180 24.16 12.88 -0.60
N CYS A 181 23.17 12.13 -1.10
CA CYS A 181 22.11 12.61 -2.00
C CYS A 181 22.69 13.37 -3.21
N GLY A 182 23.73 12.79 -3.84
CA GLY A 182 24.47 13.43 -4.94
C GLY A 182 25.08 14.77 -4.55
N GLY A 183 25.56 14.89 -3.30
CA GLY A 183 26.12 16.11 -2.74
C GLY A 183 25.10 17.05 -2.08
N SER A 184 23.79 16.83 -2.22
CA SER A 184 22.79 17.73 -1.61
C SER A 184 22.84 17.75 -0.08
N ILE A 185 23.34 16.68 0.55
CA ILE A 185 23.47 16.58 2.01
C ILE A 185 24.91 16.87 2.43
N SER A 186 25.87 16.18 1.81
CA SER A 186 27.30 16.26 2.15
C SER A 186 27.98 17.58 1.77
N SER A 187 27.32 18.47 1.02
CA SER A 187 27.82 19.83 0.78
C SER A 187 27.59 20.79 1.94
N VAL A 188 26.74 20.41 2.91
CA VAL A 188 26.39 21.23 4.08
C VAL A 188 26.74 20.53 5.39
N ILE A 189 26.48 19.23 5.49
CA ILE A 189 26.79 18.44 6.69
C ILE A 189 28.20 17.86 6.57
N ASP A 190 29.03 18.08 7.60
CA ASP A 190 30.35 17.46 7.70
C ASP A 190 30.23 16.00 8.15
N PHE A 191 30.34 15.07 7.20
CA PHE A 191 30.25 13.64 7.46
C PHE A 191 31.45 13.08 8.25
N ASN A 192 32.61 13.75 8.24
CA ASN A 192 33.73 13.34 9.10
C ASN A 192 33.39 13.61 10.56
N GLN A 193 32.83 14.80 10.85
CA GLN A 193 32.39 15.13 12.20
C GLN A 193 31.27 14.18 12.66
N VAL A 194 30.25 13.96 11.81
CA VAL A 194 29.17 13.00 12.10
C VAL A 194 29.74 11.61 12.41
N THR A 195 30.68 11.12 11.61
CA THR A 195 31.30 9.81 11.80
C THR A 195 32.04 9.73 13.13
N ASN A 196 32.86 10.74 13.45
CA ASN A 196 33.63 10.77 14.70
C ASN A 196 32.74 10.74 15.94
N GLU A 197 31.61 11.46 15.92
CA GLU A 197 30.69 11.55 17.07
C GLU A 197 29.77 10.32 17.16
N VAL A 198 29.18 9.89 16.05
CA VAL A 198 28.21 8.79 16.02
C VAL A 198 28.86 7.43 16.27
N LEU A 199 30.13 7.22 15.89
CA LEU A 199 30.87 5.98 16.24
C LEU A 199 31.03 5.78 17.74
N GLN A 200 30.99 6.85 18.55
CA GLN A 200 31.10 6.75 20.00
C GLN A 200 29.80 6.28 20.65
N LEU A 201 28.70 6.24 19.90
CA LEU A 201 27.41 5.83 20.45
C LEU A 201 27.39 4.32 20.71
N PRO A 202 26.82 3.89 21.84
CA PRO A 202 26.80 2.48 22.17
C PRO A 202 26.00 1.64 21.17
N GLY A 203 26.60 0.56 20.66
CA GLY A 203 25.97 -0.36 19.69
C GLY A 203 26.23 0.00 18.23
N VAL A 204 26.75 1.20 17.93
CA VAL A 204 27.17 1.55 16.58
C VAL A 204 28.47 0.82 16.23
N CYS A 205 28.42 0.00 15.18
CA CYS A 205 29.53 -0.86 14.76
C CYS A 205 30.30 -0.29 13.57
N ASN A 206 29.62 0.44 12.70
CA ASN A 206 30.19 1.01 11.48
C ASN A 206 29.36 2.21 10.99
N LEU A 207 30.01 3.06 10.20
CA LEU A 207 29.32 4.00 9.32
C LEU A 207 29.74 3.80 7.87
N GLN A 208 28.82 4.07 6.96
CA GLN A 208 29.07 4.04 5.53
C GLN A 208 28.49 5.25 4.85
N GLU A 209 29.32 5.93 4.08
CA GLU A 209 28.84 6.93 3.13
C GLU A 209 28.38 6.27 1.84
N ILE A 210 27.25 6.74 1.32
CA ILE A 210 26.72 6.30 0.04
C ILE A 210 26.29 7.49 -0.80
N SER A 211 26.55 7.44 -2.11
CA SER A 211 26.24 8.53 -3.04
C SER A 211 24.73 8.83 -3.05
N GLN A 212 23.92 7.79 -3.29
CA GLN A 212 22.46 7.86 -3.25
C GLN A 212 21.86 6.53 -2.77
N ALA A 213 21.21 6.55 -1.61
CA ALA A 213 20.49 5.38 -1.12
C ALA A 213 19.22 5.03 -1.94
N CYS A 214 18.81 5.91 -2.86
CA CYS A 214 17.63 5.69 -3.70
C CYS A 214 17.91 4.98 -5.03
N SER A 215 19.16 4.67 -5.35
CA SER A 215 19.51 3.85 -6.52
C SER A 215 19.56 2.37 -6.15
N GLU A 216 19.43 1.51 -7.14
CA GLU A 216 19.59 0.06 -6.99
C GLU A 216 20.99 -0.32 -6.48
N GLU A 217 22.05 0.23 -7.08
CA GLU A 217 23.41 0.06 -6.58
C GLU A 217 23.54 0.52 -5.12
N GLY A 218 22.89 1.63 -4.78
CA GLY A 218 22.86 2.15 -3.42
C GLY A 218 22.27 1.16 -2.43
N ALA A 219 21.10 0.61 -2.76
CA ALA A 219 20.44 -0.39 -1.93
C ALA A 219 21.26 -1.69 -1.81
N ASN A 220 21.84 -2.17 -2.92
CA ASN A 220 22.70 -3.35 -2.94
C ASN A 220 23.94 -3.19 -2.05
N ARG A 221 24.57 -2.01 -2.06
CA ARG A 221 25.72 -1.72 -1.20
C ARG A 221 25.35 -1.68 0.28
N ILE A 222 24.19 -1.13 0.63
CA ILE A 222 23.66 -1.14 2.00
C ILE A 222 23.43 -2.58 2.46
N ALA A 223 22.82 -3.41 1.61
CA ALA A 223 22.55 -4.82 1.91
C ALA A 223 23.83 -5.64 2.06
N ALA A 224 24.78 -5.48 1.14
CA ALA A 224 26.07 -6.15 1.20
C ALA A 224 26.82 -5.81 2.49
N GLN A 225 26.79 -4.54 2.89
CA GLN A 225 27.43 -4.13 4.13
C GLN A 225 26.71 -4.65 5.37
N ALA A 226 25.38 -4.63 5.39
CA ALA A 226 24.61 -5.19 6.50
C ALA A 226 24.96 -6.67 6.73
N ALA A 227 25.10 -7.44 5.64
CA ALA A 227 25.54 -8.83 5.68
C ALA A 227 27.00 -8.98 6.15
N GLU A 228 27.93 -8.22 5.56
CA GLU A 228 29.37 -8.28 5.89
C GLU A 228 29.62 -7.99 7.38
N TRP A 229 28.96 -6.96 7.92
CA TRP A 229 29.14 -6.51 9.29
C TRP A 229 28.23 -7.22 10.29
N LYS A 230 27.40 -8.16 9.82
CA LYS A 230 26.39 -8.88 10.62
C LYS A 230 25.58 -7.91 11.48
N LEU A 231 24.98 -6.92 10.83
CA LEU A 231 24.20 -5.90 11.51
C LEU A 231 22.88 -6.48 11.98
N ASP A 232 22.40 -6.05 13.14
CA ASP A 232 21.03 -6.31 13.57
C ASP A 232 20.09 -5.22 13.06
N LYS A 233 20.60 -4.00 12.89
CA LYS A 233 19.85 -2.79 12.54
C LYS A 233 20.65 -1.88 11.62
N VAL A 234 19.95 -1.17 10.74
CA VAL A 234 20.53 -0.13 9.88
C VAL A 234 19.82 1.20 10.16
N VAL A 235 20.57 2.25 10.48
CA VAL A 235 20.05 3.62 10.56
C VAL A 235 20.45 4.35 9.28
N LEU A 236 19.49 4.66 8.41
CA LEU A 236 19.76 5.36 7.15
C LEU A 236 19.46 6.86 7.30
N ALA A 237 20.52 7.66 7.36
CA ALA A 237 20.48 9.11 7.38
C ALA A 237 20.38 9.67 5.95
N ALA A 238 19.17 10.03 5.54
CA ALA A 238 18.86 10.40 4.17
C ALA A 238 17.68 11.39 4.08
N CYS A 239 16.86 11.25 3.04
CA CYS A 239 15.70 12.09 2.79
C CYS A 239 14.37 11.45 3.22
N ARG A 240 14.30 10.13 3.40
CA ARG A 240 13.08 9.48 3.88
C ARG A 240 12.97 9.66 5.39
N CYS A 241 11.73 9.77 5.87
CA CYS A 241 11.37 9.83 7.29
C CYS A 241 10.48 8.66 7.75
N CYS A 242 9.79 7.99 6.83
CA CYS A 242 8.90 6.85 7.13
C CYS A 242 9.68 5.53 7.09
N GLY A 243 9.21 4.53 7.84
CA GLY A 243 9.76 3.17 7.79
C GLY A 243 9.59 2.50 6.41
N LEU A 244 10.23 1.33 6.21
CA LEU A 244 10.17 0.61 4.93
C LEU A 244 8.75 0.19 4.52
N GLU A 245 7.84 -0.01 5.47
CA GLU A 245 6.45 -0.42 5.23
C GLU A 245 5.49 0.76 4.95
N GLN A 246 5.98 2.00 5.01
CA GLN A 246 5.13 3.19 4.97
C GLN A 246 5.45 4.11 3.78
N ILE A 247 4.39 4.46 3.05
CA ILE A 247 4.40 5.54 2.07
C ILE A 247 3.39 6.58 2.56
N CYS A 248 3.87 7.76 2.96
CA CYS A 248 3.00 8.87 3.32
C CYS A 248 2.70 9.74 2.08
N PHE A 249 1.67 10.59 2.18
CA PHE A 249 1.32 11.54 1.12
C PHE A 249 2.48 12.49 0.75
N SER A 250 3.43 12.72 1.67
CA SER A 250 4.62 13.54 1.41
C SER A 250 5.81 12.75 0.82
N CYS A 251 5.62 11.48 0.47
CA CYS A 251 6.66 10.70 -0.20
C CYS A 251 6.81 11.16 -1.65
N THR A 252 8.04 11.54 -2.03
CA THR A 252 8.41 11.78 -3.42
C THR A 252 8.79 10.47 -4.11
N ASP A 253 8.83 10.45 -5.45
CA ASP A 253 9.27 9.28 -6.22
C ASP A 253 10.64 8.76 -5.76
N ARG A 254 11.56 9.66 -5.41
CA ARG A 254 12.88 9.30 -4.87
C ARG A 254 12.79 8.55 -3.54
N ARG A 255 11.84 8.91 -2.68
CA ARG A 255 11.61 8.21 -1.40
C ARG A 255 10.98 6.84 -1.64
N VAL A 256 10.06 6.73 -2.62
CA VAL A 256 9.42 5.46 -3.01
C VAL A 256 10.42 4.52 -3.71
N MET A 257 11.25 5.01 -4.62
CA MET A 257 12.31 4.21 -5.26
C MET A 257 13.30 3.67 -4.25
N CYS A 258 13.77 4.52 -3.32
CA CYS A 258 14.62 4.05 -2.22
C CYS A 258 13.92 2.95 -1.40
N GLN A 259 12.60 2.90 -1.37
CA GLN A 259 11.85 1.98 -0.50
C GLN A 259 11.79 0.64 -1.21
N SER A 260 11.34 0.68 -2.45
CA SER A 260 11.36 -0.45 -3.38
C SER A 260 12.74 -1.12 -3.45
N HIS A 261 13.80 -0.36 -3.78
CA HIS A 261 15.13 -0.95 -3.92
C HIS A 261 15.67 -1.53 -2.61
N LEU A 262 15.49 -0.86 -1.47
CA LEU A 262 15.93 -1.39 -0.17
C LEU A 262 15.14 -2.64 0.22
N SER A 263 13.82 -2.64 0.03
CA SER A 263 12.97 -3.81 0.30
C SER A 263 13.34 -5.01 -0.57
N ASN A 264 13.79 -4.78 -1.81
CA ASN A 264 14.21 -5.84 -2.73
C ASN A 264 15.64 -6.34 -2.43
N SER A 265 16.52 -5.46 -1.96
CA SER A 265 17.95 -5.79 -1.78
C SER A 265 18.25 -6.36 -0.39
N LEU A 266 17.52 -5.90 0.65
CA LEU A 266 17.75 -6.33 2.02
C LEU A 266 17.04 -7.66 2.28
N PRO A 267 17.70 -8.64 2.92
CA PRO A 267 17.03 -9.84 3.41
C PRO A 267 15.80 -9.49 4.26
N SER A 268 14.76 -10.31 4.19
CA SER A 268 13.46 -10.07 4.86
C SER A 268 13.57 -9.77 6.36
N TYR A 269 14.58 -10.31 7.05
CA TYR A 269 14.92 -9.98 8.44
C TYR A 269 15.20 -8.48 8.66
N TYR A 270 15.84 -7.82 7.69
CA TYR A 270 16.19 -6.40 7.80
C TYR A 270 15.02 -5.46 7.51
N GLY A 271 13.92 -5.93 6.90
CA GLY A 271 12.79 -5.08 6.51
C GLY A 271 12.19 -4.26 7.67
N LYS A 272 12.21 -4.81 8.89
CA LYS A 272 11.77 -4.10 10.12
C LYS A 272 12.90 -3.38 10.84
N ASN A 273 14.14 -3.66 10.47
CA ASN A 273 15.35 -3.26 11.18
C ASN A 273 16.05 -2.06 10.52
N VAL A 274 15.41 -1.42 9.53
CA VAL A 274 15.87 -0.16 8.95
C VAL A 274 15.13 1.03 9.57
N GLU A 275 15.88 1.88 10.25
CA GLU A 275 15.43 3.14 10.82
C GLU A 275 15.82 4.29 9.90
N PHE A 276 14.86 5.11 9.48
CA PHE A 276 15.16 6.29 8.64
C PHE A 276 15.26 7.54 9.50
N VAL A 277 16.30 8.32 9.28
CA VAL A 277 16.43 9.65 9.87
C VAL A 277 16.60 10.69 8.78
N ASN A 278 15.73 11.71 8.78
CA ASN A 278 15.73 12.72 7.74
C ASN A 278 16.74 13.82 8.07
N ILE A 279 17.86 13.85 7.34
CA ILE A 279 18.87 14.90 7.44
C ILE A 279 18.89 15.82 6.21
N ARG A 280 17.95 15.65 5.26
CA ARG A 280 17.82 16.50 4.07
C ARG A 280 16.81 17.62 4.27
N GLU A 281 15.52 17.31 4.22
CA GLU A 281 14.45 18.30 4.37
C GLU A 281 14.38 18.86 5.80
N GLN A 282 14.63 18.02 6.80
CA GLN A 282 14.54 18.43 8.21
C GLN A 282 15.84 19.03 8.76
N CYS A 283 16.92 19.04 7.97
CA CYS A 283 18.22 19.57 8.39
C CYS A 283 18.90 20.38 7.29
N THR A 284 19.49 19.73 6.29
CA THR A 284 20.34 20.39 5.29
C THR A 284 19.65 21.53 4.53
N TRP A 285 18.44 21.32 4.00
CA TRP A 285 17.78 22.32 3.14
C TRP A 285 17.34 23.58 3.87
N VAL A 286 17.12 23.49 5.18
CA VAL A 286 16.64 24.61 6.01
C VAL A 286 17.77 25.32 6.76
N HIS A 287 18.98 24.75 6.77
CA HIS A 287 20.15 25.25 7.51
C HIS A 287 21.39 25.42 6.62
N GLY A 288 21.20 25.64 5.31
CA GLY A 288 22.31 25.78 4.37
C GLY A 288 23.22 26.99 4.62
N ASP A 289 22.76 27.96 5.40
CA ASP A 289 23.47 29.15 5.85
C ASP A 289 24.25 28.95 7.17
N ASP A 290 24.00 27.86 7.91
CA ASP A 290 24.74 27.46 9.11
C ASP A 290 25.21 25.99 9.01
N PRO A 291 26.23 25.68 8.17
CA PRO A 291 26.76 24.32 8.07
C PRO A 291 27.21 23.69 9.41
N PRO A 292 27.87 24.43 10.33
CA PRO A 292 28.18 23.89 11.66
C PRO A 292 26.94 23.54 12.48
N GLY A 293 25.89 24.38 12.46
CA GLY A 293 24.63 24.08 13.13
C GLY A 293 23.85 22.93 12.48
N ALA A 294 23.84 22.86 11.15
CA ALA A 294 23.28 21.74 10.40
C ALA A 294 23.98 20.42 10.76
N THR A 295 25.31 20.44 10.90
CA THR A 295 26.09 19.26 11.30
C THR A 295 25.75 18.81 12.71
N ARG A 296 25.72 19.72 13.70
CA ARG A 296 25.30 19.40 15.07
C ARG A 296 23.88 18.81 15.10
N LYS A 297 22.93 19.44 14.41
CA LYS A 297 21.55 18.94 14.34
C LYS A 297 21.46 17.56 13.67
N ALA A 298 22.28 17.30 12.65
CA ALA A 298 22.33 15.99 12.01
C ALA A 298 22.85 14.90 12.95
N ILE A 299 23.86 15.21 13.77
CA ILE A 299 24.36 14.32 14.82
C ILE A 299 23.25 14.01 15.82
N ASP A 300 22.50 15.00 16.30
CA ASP A 300 21.37 14.78 17.23
C ASP A 300 20.28 13.89 16.61
N ILE A 301 19.91 14.18 15.36
CA ILE A 301 18.92 13.40 14.61
C ILE A 301 19.37 11.95 14.46
N ILE A 302 20.62 11.71 14.03
CA ILE A 302 21.19 10.37 13.84
C ILE A 302 21.28 9.64 15.18
N SER A 303 21.78 10.31 16.22
CA SER A 303 21.90 9.76 17.58
C SER A 303 20.54 9.31 18.11
N SER A 304 19.49 10.08 17.85
CA SER A 304 18.12 9.73 18.22
C SER A 304 17.60 8.51 17.46
N GLY A 305 17.96 8.35 16.18
CA GLY A 305 17.66 7.17 15.38
C GLY A 305 18.38 5.92 15.87
N VAL A 306 19.67 6.05 16.23
CA VAL A 306 20.44 4.97 16.86
C VAL A 306 19.79 4.55 18.18
N ALA A 307 19.46 5.51 19.06
CA ALA A 307 18.82 5.22 20.34
C ALA A 307 17.49 4.47 20.18
N ARG A 308 16.69 4.82 19.17
CA ARG A 308 15.46 4.13 18.81
C ARG A 308 15.71 2.73 18.23
N ALA A 309 16.69 2.58 17.35
CA ALA A 309 17.06 1.30 16.74
C ALA A 309 17.60 0.29 17.76
N MET A 310 18.21 0.78 18.83
CA MET A 310 18.69 -0.04 19.96
C MET A 310 17.57 -0.67 20.79
N ARG A 311 16.32 -0.21 20.65
CA ARG A 311 15.17 -0.79 21.34
C ARG A 311 14.68 -2.05 20.61
N PRO A 312 14.30 -3.10 21.35
CA PRO A 312 13.77 -4.30 20.74
C PRO A 312 12.49 -3.95 19.98
N LEU A 313 12.33 -4.53 18.79
CA LEU A 313 11.03 -4.53 18.13
C LEU A 313 10.21 -5.68 18.71
N PRO A 314 8.88 -5.52 18.84
CA PRO A 314 8.02 -6.64 19.17
C PRO A 314 8.15 -7.76 18.13
N ALA A 315 7.82 -8.98 18.57
CA ALA A 315 7.80 -10.14 17.68
C ALA A 315 6.95 -9.86 16.43
N ALA A 316 7.42 -10.34 15.28
CA ALA A 316 6.68 -10.20 14.04
C ALA A 316 5.32 -10.90 14.16
N SER A 317 4.28 -10.26 13.65
CA SER A 317 2.98 -10.91 13.51
C SER A 317 3.10 -12.08 12.52
N GLU A 318 2.66 -13.25 12.96
CA GLU A 318 2.55 -14.43 12.11
C GLU A 318 1.49 -14.20 11.02
N GLY A 319 1.78 -14.71 9.83
CA GLY A 319 0.80 -14.69 8.74
C GLY A 319 -0.34 -15.66 9.05
N ARG A 320 -1.55 -15.30 8.66
CA ARG A 320 -2.74 -16.14 8.82
C ARG A 320 -3.24 -16.64 7.47
N PRO A 321 -3.73 -17.89 7.36
CA PRO A 321 -4.24 -18.40 6.10
C PRO A 321 -5.48 -17.60 5.64
N VAL A 322 -5.58 -17.44 4.33
CA VAL A 322 -6.72 -16.86 3.63
C VAL A 322 -7.48 -17.98 2.93
N THR A 323 -8.77 -18.07 3.19
CA THR A 323 -9.68 -19.03 2.57
C THR A 323 -9.94 -18.61 1.13
N GLY A 324 -9.73 -19.49 0.15
CA GLY A 324 -9.97 -19.24 -1.28
C GLY A 324 -11.45 -19.19 -1.67
N SER A 325 -12.28 -18.48 -0.90
CA SER A 325 -13.71 -18.32 -1.13
C SER A 325 -14.17 -16.88 -0.93
N ALA A 326 -15.30 -16.52 -1.54
CA ALA A 326 -15.92 -15.22 -1.39
C ALA A 326 -17.42 -15.34 -1.11
N LEU A 327 -17.96 -14.37 -0.37
CA LEU A 327 -19.38 -14.16 -0.19
C LEU A 327 -19.78 -12.85 -0.86
N VAL A 328 -20.81 -12.86 -1.69
CA VAL A 328 -21.45 -11.67 -2.24
C VAL A 328 -22.78 -11.43 -1.53
N LEU A 329 -22.93 -10.26 -0.91
CA LEU A 329 -24.17 -9.77 -0.31
C LEU A 329 -24.80 -8.76 -1.29
N GLY A 330 -25.93 -9.14 -1.88
CA GLY A 330 -26.59 -8.44 -2.97
C GLY A 330 -26.43 -9.18 -4.31
N ALA A 331 -27.55 -9.42 -4.98
CA ALA A 331 -27.73 -10.01 -6.30
C ALA A 331 -28.09 -8.96 -7.38
N GLY A 332 -27.64 -7.71 -7.21
CA GLY A 332 -27.63 -6.71 -8.28
C GLY A 332 -26.61 -7.04 -9.39
N ILE A 333 -26.63 -6.29 -10.50
CA ILE A 333 -25.72 -6.51 -11.64
C ILE A 333 -24.25 -6.50 -11.18
N CYS A 334 -23.87 -5.53 -10.35
CA CYS A 334 -22.55 -5.41 -9.76
C CYS A 334 -22.13 -6.68 -8.98
N GLY A 335 -22.97 -7.13 -8.04
CA GLY A 335 -22.71 -8.32 -7.23
C GLY A 335 -22.63 -9.61 -8.05
N LEU A 336 -23.56 -9.80 -8.99
CA LEU A 336 -23.58 -10.98 -9.87
C LEU A 336 -22.37 -10.99 -10.83
N ALA A 337 -22.02 -9.85 -11.41
CA ALA A 337 -20.83 -9.72 -12.24
C ALA A 337 -19.55 -10.01 -11.44
N ALA A 338 -19.47 -9.55 -10.19
CA ALA A 338 -18.37 -9.86 -9.31
C ALA A 338 -18.27 -11.35 -8.99
N ALA A 339 -19.41 -11.99 -8.67
CA ALA A 339 -19.47 -13.44 -8.42
C ALA A 339 -18.97 -14.25 -9.63
N ARG A 340 -19.48 -13.93 -10.83
CA ARG A 340 -19.07 -14.59 -12.09
C ARG A 340 -17.57 -14.49 -12.32
N ASN A 341 -17.01 -13.30 -12.15
CA ASN A 341 -15.59 -13.06 -12.39
C ASN A 341 -14.71 -13.75 -11.34
N LEU A 342 -15.11 -13.81 -10.06
CA LEU A 342 -14.38 -14.57 -9.05
C LEU A 342 -14.43 -16.09 -9.29
N MET A 343 -15.57 -16.62 -9.74
CA MET A 343 -15.65 -18.03 -10.14
C MET A 343 -14.75 -18.35 -11.34
N ALA A 344 -14.71 -17.47 -12.34
CA ALA A 344 -13.83 -17.61 -13.49
C ALA A 344 -12.34 -17.63 -13.10
N GLN A 345 -11.99 -17.08 -11.93
CA GLN A 345 -10.65 -17.14 -11.34
C GLN A 345 -10.36 -18.38 -10.49
N GLY A 346 -11.35 -19.26 -10.33
CA GLY A 346 -11.25 -20.51 -9.56
C GLY A 346 -11.69 -20.41 -8.10
N TYR A 347 -12.24 -19.29 -7.64
CA TYR A 347 -12.70 -19.15 -6.25
C TYR A 347 -14.09 -19.75 -6.04
N SER A 348 -14.32 -20.32 -4.85
CA SER A 348 -15.66 -20.72 -4.44
C SER A 348 -16.47 -19.49 -4.02
N VAL A 349 -17.64 -19.27 -4.62
CA VAL A 349 -18.46 -18.07 -4.36
C VAL A 349 -19.85 -18.46 -3.86
N ALA A 350 -20.28 -17.83 -2.77
CA ALA A 350 -21.66 -17.85 -2.31
C ALA A 350 -22.33 -16.49 -2.55
N VAL A 351 -23.62 -16.49 -2.86
CA VAL A 351 -24.40 -15.25 -3.08
C VAL A 351 -25.62 -15.25 -2.17
N VAL A 352 -25.85 -14.12 -1.50
CA VAL A 352 -27.06 -13.83 -0.72
C VAL A 352 -27.77 -12.68 -1.43
N SER A 353 -29.06 -12.83 -1.74
CA SER A 353 -29.87 -11.78 -2.35
C SER A 353 -29.96 -10.56 -1.45
N GLY A 354 -30.25 -9.38 -1.99
CA GLY A 354 -30.61 -8.22 -1.19
C GLY A 354 -31.92 -8.44 -0.39
N PRO A 355 -32.19 -7.58 0.61
CA PRO A 355 -33.48 -7.50 1.28
C PRO A 355 -34.58 -7.18 0.28
N GLU A 356 -35.75 -7.80 0.46
CA GLU A 356 -36.95 -7.39 -0.26
C GLU A 356 -37.29 -5.95 0.15
N SER A 357 -37.20 -5.01 -0.79
CA SER A 357 -37.66 -3.64 -0.60
C SER A 357 -38.90 -3.40 -1.46
N ASP A 358 -39.96 -2.90 -0.82
CA ASP A 358 -41.16 -2.44 -1.52
C ASP A 358 -40.76 -1.29 -2.48
N GLY A 359 -40.74 -1.57 -3.78
CA GLY A 359 -40.49 -0.57 -4.82
C GLY A 359 -39.11 -0.59 -5.49
N ALA A 360 -38.14 -1.43 -5.09
CA ALA A 360 -36.86 -1.51 -5.82
C ALA A 360 -37.03 -2.01 -7.26
N SER A 361 -37.97 -2.92 -7.51
CA SER A 361 -38.33 -3.34 -8.87
C SER A 361 -39.01 -2.25 -9.71
N GLU A 362 -39.54 -1.19 -9.10
CA GLU A 362 -40.20 -0.08 -9.81
C GLU A 362 -39.22 1.04 -10.21
N GLN A 363 -38.00 1.05 -9.66
CA GLN A 363 -36.95 2.03 -9.98
C GLN A 363 -36.05 1.63 -11.15
N HIS A 364 -36.00 0.33 -11.49
CA HIS A 364 -35.07 -0.19 -12.49
C HIS A 364 -35.74 -0.36 -13.86
N GLY A 365 -35.10 0.16 -14.92
CA GLY A 365 -35.58 0.02 -16.29
C GLY A 365 -35.49 -1.41 -16.84
N ALA A 366 -36.18 -1.68 -17.95
CA ALA A 366 -36.20 -3.02 -18.58
C ALA A 366 -34.80 -3.55 -18.92
N GLU A 367 -33.90 -2.68 -19.36
CA GLU A 367 -32.51 -3.01 -19.71
C GLU A 367 -31.71 -3.53 -18.51
N TYR A 368 -31.93 -2.94 -17.33
CA TYR A 368 -31.31 -3.40 -16.09
C TYR A 368 -31.80 -4.80 -15.72
N LEU A 369 -33.12 -5.02 -15.76
CA LEU A 369 -33.71 -6.32 -15.41
C LEU A 369 -33.22 -7.42 -16.36
N GLU A 370 -33.17 -7.13 -17.66
CA GLU A 370 -32.63 -8.06 -18.65
C GLU A 370 -31.16 -8.41 -18.39
N GLY A 371 -30.32 -7.39 -18.11
CA GLY A 371 -28.91 -7.61 -17.78
C GLY A 371 -28.70 -8.42 -16.50
N ARG A 372 -29.46 -8.10 -15.44
CA ARG A 372 -29.41 -8.81 -14.15
C ARG A 372 -29.87 -10.25 -14.29
N ASP A 373 -31.03 -10.48 -14.91
CA ASP A 373 -31.62 -11.82 -15.05
C ASP A 373 -30.74 -12.69 -15.96
N GLY A 374 -30.09 -12.09 -16.97
CA GLY A 374 -29.08 -12.75 -17.80
C GLY A 374 -27.89 -13.26 -16.99
N LEU A 375 -27.33 -12.43 -16.09
CA LEU A 375 -26.23 -12.84 -15.21
C LEU A 375 -26.67 -13.89 -14.19
N LEU A 376 -27.86 -13.74 -13.61
CA LEU A 376 -28.42 -14.66 -12.64
C LEU A 376 -28.55 -16.06 -13.24
N LYS A 377 -29.14 -16.14 -14.44
CA LYS A 377 -29.26 -17.40 -15.18
C LYS A 377 -27.90 -18.05 -15.48
N GLN A 378 -26.90 -17.27 -15.88
CA GLN A 378 -25.54 -17.77 -16.10
C GLN A 378 -24.95 -18.40 -14.84
N LEU A 379 -25.15 -17.79 -13.67
CA LEU A 379 -24.62 -18.29 -12.40
C LEU A 379 -25.37 -19.54 -11.90
N GLU A 380 -26.69 -19.58 -12.09
CA GLU A 380 -27.50 -20.77 -11.80
C GLU A 380 -27.10 -21.96 -12.67
N GLU A 381 -26.83 -21.74 -13.96
CA GLU A 381 -26.31 -22.75 -14.88
C GLU A 381 -24.92 -23.27 -14.47
N GLN A 382 -24.13 -22.44 -13.77
CA GLN A 382 -22.85 -22.81 -13.17
C GLN A 382 -22.98 -23.43 -11.77
N GLY A 383 -24.21 -23.64 -11.28
CA GLY A 383 -24.49 -24.34 -10.02
C GLY A 383 -24.48 -23.46 -8.77
N ILE A 384 -24.45 -22.13 -8.89
CA ILE A 384 -24.63 -21.25 -7.72
C ILE A 384 -26.08 -21.32 -7.25
N THR A 385 -26.25 -21.46 -5.93
CA THR A 385 -27.53 -21.20 -5.26
C THR A 385 -27.50 -19.84 -4.59
N ILE A 386 -28.46 -18.97 -4.94
CA ILE A 386 -28.63 -17.67 -4.30
C ILE A 386 -29.47 -17.86 -3.04
N SER A 387 -28.89 -17.56 -1.88
CA SER A 387 -29.59 -17.63 -0.60
C SER A 387 -30.44 -16.37 -0.40
N PRO A 388 -31.66 -16.47 0.18
CA PRO A 388 -32.47 -15.29 0.48
C PRO A 388 -31.83 -14.45 1.59
N TRP A 389 -32.19 -13.16 1.66
CA TRP A 389 -31.75 -12.28 2.75
C TRP A 389 -32.21 -12.81 4.13
N PRO A 390 -31.32 -12.90 5.14
CA PRO A 390 -31.65 -13.46 6.45
C PRO A 390 -32.32 -12.46 7.39
N GLN A 391 -32.88 -12.96 8.49
CA GLN A 391 -33.35 -12.12 9.60
C GLN A 391 -32.20 -11.55 10.43
N VAL A 392 -31.11 -12.31 10.55
CA VAL A 392 -29.88 -11.87 11.23
C VAL A 392 -28.68 -12.30 10.39
N LEU A 393 -27.75 -11.37 10.18
CA LEU A 393 -26.48 -11.60 9.53
C LEU A 393 -25.35 -11.14 10.46
N GLU A 394 -24.52 -12.09 10.87
CA GLU A 394 -23.35 -11.86 11.72
C GLU A 394 -22.07 -12.29 11.00
N LEU A 395 -20.99 -11.55 11.23
CA LEU A 395 -19.67 -11.85 10.67
C LEU A 395 -18.69 -12.17 11.81
N GLU A 396 -18.36 -13.45 11.94
CA GLU A 396 -17.39 -13.98 12.90
C GLU A 396 -16.05 -14.29 12.20
N GLY A 397 -15.01 -14.62 12.97
CA GLY A 397 -13.69 -14.97 12.41
C GLY A 397 -12.73 -13.78 12.31
N TRP A 398 -11.89 -13.73 11.28
CA TRP A 398 -10.90 -12.67 11.03
C TRP A 398 -10.75 -12.41 9.52
N PRO A 399 -10.15 -11.29 9.09
CA PRO A 399 -9.87 -11.03 7.67
C PRO A 399 -9.18 -12.21 6.98
N GLY A 400 -9.76 -12.70 5.88
CA GLY A 400 -9.27 -13.88 5.16
C GLY A 400 -9.86 -15.20 5.65
N SER A 401 -10.57 -15.25 6.77
CA SER A 401 -11.26 -16.45 7.26
C SER A 401 -12.49 -16.04 8.06
N TYR A 402 -13.44 -15.42 7.38
CA TYR A 402 -14.71 -15.08 7.95
C TYR A 402 -15.64 -16.29 7.99
N GLU A 403 -16.45 -16.34 9.04
CA GLU A 403 -17.62 -17.20 9.09
C GLU A 403 -18.87 -16.31 9.15
N VAL A 404 -19.67 -16.39 8.10
CA VAL A 404 -20.89 -15.60 7.96
C VAL A 404 -22.05 -16.42 8.47
N VAL A 405 -22.69 -15.96 9.53
CA VAL A 405 -23.80 -16.63 10.20
C VAL A 405 -25.11 -16.00 9.72
N LEU A 406 -25.92 -16.78 9.02
CA LEU A 406 -27.23 -16.39 8.47
C LEU A 406 -28.33 -17.09 9.28
N LYS A 407 -29.21 -16.34 9.93
CA LYS A 407 -30.32 -16.89 10.73
C LYS A 407 -31.67 -16.67 10.05
N TYR A 408 -32.43 -17.75 9.90
CA TYR A 408 -33.78 -17.79 9.32
C TYR A 408 -34.72 -18.44 10.34
N GLY A 409 -35.26 -17.64 11.28
CA GLY A 409 -36.03 -18.17 12.41
C GLY A 409 -35.19 -19.11 13.28
N SER A 410 -35.54 -20.41 13.28
CA SER A 410 -34.79 -21.44 14.02
C SER A 410 -33.63 -22.06 13.24
N GLN A 411 -33.58 -21.85 11.91
CA GLN A 411 -32.52 -22.39 11.07
C GLN A 411 -31.32 -21.45 11.04
N THR A 412 -30.12 -22.01 11.18
CA THR A 412 -28.86 -21.27 11.06
C THR A 412 -28.03 -21.89 9.94
N SER A 413 -27.57 -21.06 9.01
CA SER A 413 -26.59 -21.41 7.98
C SER A 413 -25.27 -20.69 8.26
N ARG A 414 -24.15 -21.35 7.95
CA ARG A 414 -22.79 -20.81 8.14
C ARG A 414 -22.03 -20.91 6.82
N ILE A 415 -21.46 -19.80 6.38
CA ILE A 415 -20.70 -19.73 5.12
C ILE A 415 -19.29 -19.24 5.42
N GLY A 416 -18.29 -20.05 5.06
CA GLY A 416 -16.88 -19.65 5.15
C GLY A 416 -16.48 -18.77 3.96
N ALA A 417 -15.89 -17.60 4.24
CA ALA A 417 -15.50 -16.64 3.22
C ALA A 417 -14.14 -16.01 3.53
N GLY A 418 -13.22 -16.03 2.57
CA GLY A 418 -11.99 -15.25 2.65
C GLY A 418 -12.23 -13.76 2.38
N ALA A 419 -13.12 -13.47 1.44
CA ALA A 419 -13.54 -12.12 1.09
C ALA A 419 -15.07 -11.96 1.18
N VAL A 420 -15.53 -10.78 1.60
CA VAL A 420 -16.96 -10.42 1.60
C VAL A 420 -17.16 -9.21 0.69
N MET A 421 -18.05 -9.33 -0.27
CA MET A 421 -18.45 -8.26 -1.18
C MET A 421 -19.84 -7.78 -0.81
N LEU A 422 -20.04 -6.46 -0.80
CA LEU A 422 -21.33 -5.83 -0.53
C LEU A 422 -21.75 -5.00 -1.73
N ASP A 423 -22.76 -5.45 -2.45
CA ASP A 423 -23.41 -4.69 -3.52
C ASP A 423 -24.49 -3.77 -2.93
N LEU A 424 -24.18 -2.48 -2.86
CA LEU A 424 -25.10 -1.46 -2.34
C LEU A 424 -26.17 -1.03 -3.37
N GLY A 425 -26.04 -1.43 -4.64
CA GLY A 425 -27.00 -1.05 -5.68
C GLY A 425 -28.39 -1.64 -5.44
N GLU A 426 -28.45 -2.95 -5.14
CA GLU A 426 -29.69 -3.64 -4.79
C GLU A 426 -30.22 -3.22 -3.40
N LEU A 427 -29.34 -2.68 -2.55
CA LEU A 427 -29.69 -2.13 -1.24
C LEU A 427 -30.22 -0.69 -1.33
N ALA A 428 -30.55 -0.18 -2.52
CA ALA A 428 -31.00 1.19 -2.78
C ALA A 428 -30.01 2.27 -2.27
N GLY A 429 -28.71 1.96 -2.24
CA GLY A 429 -27.70 2.82 -1.62
C GLY A 429 -27.79 2.91 -0.10
N GLU A 430 -28.79 2.29 0.52
CA GLU A 430 -28.88 2.14 1.95
C GLU A 430 -27.81 1.15 2.39
N VAL A 431 -27.00 1.56 3.35
CA VAL A 431 -26.11 0.62 4.01
C VAL A 431 -27.01 -0.41 4.72
N PRO A 432 -26.76 -1.73 4.64
CA PRO A 432 -27.72 -2.79 5.02
C PRO A 432 -28.13 -2.83 6.51
N ARG A 433 -27.78 -1.80 7.27
CA ARG A 433 -28.28 -1.43 8.60
C ARG A 433 -29.76 -1.07 8.60
N GLU A 434 -30.25 -0.45 7.53
CA GLU A 434 -31.66 0.00 7.42
C GLU A 434 -32.58 -1.18 7.06
N ALA A 435 -32.01 -2.22 6.45
CA ALA A 435 -32.66 -3.51 6.15
C ALA A 435 -32.76 -4.49 7.35
N GLY A 436 -32.49 -4.04 8.58
CA GLY A 436 -32.78 -4.76 9.83
C GLY A 436 -31.88 -5.95 10.21
N ALA A 437 -31.23 -6.64 9.28
CA ALA A 437 -30.51 -7.89 9.56
C ALA A 437 -29.12 -7.72 10.21
N ILE A 438 -28.49 -6.54 10.08
CA ILE A 438 -27.13 -6.27 10.58
C ILE A 438 -27.18 -5.35 11.80
N SER A 439 -26.83 -5.87 12.97
CA SER A 439 -26.76 -5.08 14.21
C SER A 439 -25.65 -4.01 14.17
N ARG A 440 -25.90 -2.81 14.72
CA ARG A 440 -24.91 -1.73 14.84
C ARG A 440 -23.69 -2.11 15.69
N GLU A 441 -23.87 -3.02 16.64
CA GLU A 441 -22.81 -3.47 17.54
C GLU A 441 -21.95 -4.58 16.91
N SER A 442 -22.50 -5.27 15.90
CA SER A 442 -21.77 -6.30 15.15
C SER A 442 -20.54 -5.72 14.46
N ARG A 443 -19.55 -6.56 14.19
CA ARG A 443 -18.33 -6.14 13.48
C ARG A 443 -18.65 -5.55 12.11
N LEU A 444 -19.47 -6.24 11.31
CA LEU A 444 -19.89 -5.76 10.01
C LEU A 444 -20.66 -4.44 10.15
N GLY A 445 -21.58 -4.36 11.13
CA GLY A 445 -22.24 -3.11 11.50
C GLY A 445 -21.26 -1.98 11.75
N ARG A 446 -20.28 -2.15 12.64
CA ARG A 446 -19.28 -1.12 12.97
C ARG A 446 -18.42 -0.69 11.78
N ILE A 447 -18.01 -1.64 10.94
CA ILE A 447 -17.21 -1.37 9.72
C ILE A 447 -18.03 -0.57 8.71
N LEU A 448 -19.31 -0.89 8.56
CA LEU A 448 -20.22 -0.20 7.67
C LEU A 448 -20.64 1.19 8.18
N VAL A 449 -20.16 1.69 9.34
CA VAL A 449 -20.56 3.02 9.87
C VAL A 449 -19.84 4.10 9.10
N PRO A 450 -20.55 4.98 8.34
CA PRO A 450 -19.98 6.26 7.99
C PRO A 450 -19.79 6.99 9.32
N LYS A 451 -18.54 7.18 9.74
CA LYS A 451 -18.26 7.99 10.92
C LYS A 451 -18.67 9.41 10.60
N SER A 452 -19.85 9.79 11.08
CA SER A 452 -20.40 11.13 10.97
C SER A 452 -19.40 12.10 11.62
N GLY A 453 -18.60 12.80 10.80
CA GLY A 453 -17.50 13.64 11.33
C GLY A 453 -16.87 14.63 10.35
N SER A 454 -17.10 14.54 9.05
CA SER A 454 -16.67 15.56 8.09
C SER A 454 -17.75 15.73 7.02
N GLY A 455 -18.16 16.98 6.75
CA GLY A 455 -19.36 17.31 5.99
C GLY A 455 -19.52 16.61 4.64
N ALA A 456 -20.79 16.47 4.23
CA ALA A 456 -21.32 15.70 3.09
C ALA A 456 -20.68 15.93 1.70
N ALA A 457 -19.70 16.83 1.56
CA ALA A 457 -18.92 17.02 0.34
C ALA A 457 -17.55 16.31 0.36
N ALA A 458 -17.11 15.78 1.51
CA ALA A 458 -15.82 15.08 1.66
C ALA A 458 -15.92 13.54 1.50
N ASP A 459 -17.14 12.98 1.41
CA ASP A 459 -17.38 11.55 1.55
C ASP A 459 -17.28 10.74 0.24
N ALA A 460 -17.58 11.33 -0.92
CA ALA A 460 -17.50 10.60 -2.20
C ALA A 460 -16.04 10.20 -2.52
N HIS A 461 -15.12 11.16 -2.51
CA HIS A 461 -13.71 10.91 -2.86
C HIS A 461 -12.99 10.00 -1.84
N SER A 462 -13.36 10.03 -0.56
CA SER A 462 -12.82 9.13 0.46
C SER A 462 -13.40 7.71 0.38
N ALA A 463 -14.67 7.55 0.01
CA ALA A 463 -15.27 6.25 -0.25
C ALA A 463 -14.62 5.61 -1.48
N VAL A 464 -14.39 6.41 -2.52
CA VAL A 464 -13.69 6.06 -3.77
C VAL A 464 -12.27 5.57 -3.50
N LEU A 465 -11.44 6.31 -2.75
CA LEU A 465 -10.07 5.85 -2.46
C LEU A 465 -10.03 4.54 -1.66
N ARG A 466 -10.98 4.31 -0.74
CA ARG A 466 -11.15 3.01 -0.05
C ARG A 466 -11.66 1.90 -0.97
N GLN A 467 -12.44 2.26 -2.00
CA GLN A 467 -12.88 1.35 -3.08
C GLN A 467 -11.75 1.02 -4.07
N PHE A 468 -10.54 1.56 -3.94
CA PHE A 468 -9.41 1.20 -4.82
C PHE A 468 -8.15 0.73 -4.08
N SER A 469 -7.94 1.08 -2.81
CA SER A 469 -6.78 0.60 -2.05
C SER A 469 -6.92 -0.89 -1.65
N ILE A 470 -6.04 -1.77 -2.17
CA ILE A 470 -6.02 -3.20 -1.81
C ILE A 470 -5.55 -3.39 -0.36
N LYS A 471 -4.59 -2.57 0.09
CA LYS A 471 -3.96 -2.70 1.41
C LYS A 471 -4.86 -2.29 2.59
N GLU A 472 -6.02 -1.68 2.34
CA GLU A 472 -6.88 -1.10 3.40
C GLU A 472 -8.17 -1.89 3.64
N THR A 473 -8.37 -3.02 2.95
CA THR A 473 -9.57 -3.83 3.16
C THR A 473 -9.31 -4.86 4.24
N GLY A 474 -10.22 -4.95 5.21
CA GLY A 474 -10.29 -6.10 6.12
C GLY A 474 -10.81 -7.35 5.40
N GLY A 475 -10.55 -7.54 4.11
CA GLY A 475 -11.24 -8.55 3.28
C GLY A 475 -12.71 -8.25 3.02
N ILE A 476 -13.16 -7.01 3.21
CA ILE A 476 -14.52 -6.55 2.94
C ILE A 476 -14.47 -5.50 1.82
N PHE A 477 -15.21 -5.74 0.74
CA PHE A 477 -15.23 -4.94 -0.47
C PHE A 477 -16.63 -4.38 -0.68
N ILE A 478 -16.75 -3.06 -0.79
CA ILE A 478 -18.03 -2.40 -1.04
C ILE A 478 -18.08 -2.05 -2.53
N ILE A 479 -19.16 -2.48 -3.18
CA ILE A 479 -19.51 -2.13 -4.55
C ILE A 479 -20.69 -1.17 -4.48
N SER A 480 -20.53 0.02 -5.01
CA SER A 480 -21.58 1.03 -5.04
C SER A 480 -21.69 1.52 -6.47
N PRO A 481 -22.75 1.15 -7.20
CA PRO A 481 -23.02 1.75 -8.49
C PRO A 481 -23.51 3.18 -8.29
N ASP A 482 -23.11 4.08 -9.18
CA ASP A 482 -23.70 5.40 -9.24
C ASP A 482 -25.14 5.30 -9.78
N GLY A 483 -26.05 6.11 -9.26
CA GLY A 483 -27.49 6.05 -9.62
C GLY A 483 -27.82 6.35 -11.10
N GLY A 484 -26.82 6.62 -11.94
CA GLY A 484 -26.95 6.82 -13.39
C GLY A 484 -26.18 5.81 -14.25
N GLU A 485 -25.55 4.79 -13.66
CA GLU A 485 -24.75 3.80 -14.41
C GLU A 485 -25.62 2.89 -15.27
N SER A 486 -25.19 2.73 -16.53
CA SER A 486 -25.73 1.72 -17.44
C SER A 486 -25.43 0.29 -16.93
N PRO A 487 -26.22 -0.71 -17.35
CA PRO A 487 -25.94 -2.11 -17.01
C PRO A 487 -24.52 -2.57 -17.36
N GLU A 488 -23.97 -2.10 -18.49
CA GLU A 488 -22.60 -2.42 -18.91
C GLU A 488 -21.53 -1.85 -17.94
N GLU A 489 -21.72 -0.61 -17.47
CA GLU A 489 -20.84 0.02 -16.47
C GLU A 489 -20.89 -0.70 -15.12
N GLN A 490 -22.09 -1.15 -14.71
CA GLN A 490 -22.24 -1.94 -13.48
C GLN A 490 -21.56 -3.31 -13.58
N VAL A 491 -21.61 -3.96 -14.75
CA VAL A 491 -20.85 -5.20 -15.00
C VAL A 491 -19.35 -4.93 -14.86
N LEU A 492 -18.86 -3.83 -15.42
CA LEU A 492 -17.46 -3.44 -15.35
C LEU A 492 -17.01 -3.16 -13.91
N ARG A 493 -17.84 -2.45 -13.13
CA ARG A 493 -17.60 -2.18 -11.72
C ARG A 493 -17.57 -3.46 -10.88
N GLY A 494 -18.47 -4.41 -11.16
CA GLY A 494 -18.45 -5.75 -10.56
C GLY A 494 -17.16 -6.53 -10.88
N ALA A 495 -16.70 -6.50 -12.14
CA ALA A 495 -15.44 -7.11 -12.56
C ALA A 495 -14.22 -6.46 -11.86
N ALA A 496 -14.20 -5.14 -11.74
CA ALA A 496 -13.16 -4.42 -11.01
C ALA A 496 -13.12 -4.80 -9.51
N ALA A 497 -14.29 -4.95 -8.88
CA ALA A 497 -14.37 -5.41 -7.50
C ALA A 497 -13.87 -6.86 -7.34
N ALA A 498 -14.20 -7.75 -8.29
CA ALA A 498 -13.67 -9.10 -8.34
C ALA A 498 -12.15 -9.12 -8.53
N ALA A 499 -11.59 -8.20 -9.31
CA ALA A 499 -10.15 -8.08 -9.51
C ALA A 499 -9.43 -7.80 -8.20
N ARG A 500 -9.97 -6.85 -7.41
CA ARG A 500 -9.45 -6.49 -6.09
C ARG A 500 -9.59 -7.62 -5.08
N ALA A 501 -10.74 -8.27 -5.04
CA ALA A 501 -10.97 -9.42 -4.18
C ALA A 501 -10.03 -10.59 -4.55
N SER A 502 -9.82 -10.85 -5.84
CA SER A 502 -8.85 -11.84 -6.33
C SER A 502 -7.43 -11.50 -5.89
N ALA A 503 -6.99 -10.25 -6.03
CA ALA A 503 -5.66 -9.81 -5.58
C ALA A 503 -5.47 -9.94 -4.06
N TYR A 504 -6.55 -9.84 -3.28
CA TYR A 504 -6.53 -10.07 -1.83
C TYR A 504 -6.50 -11.55 -1.45
N LEU A 505 -7.24 -12.39 -2.18
CA LEU A 505 -7.33 -13.83 -1.94
C LEU A 505 -6.08 -14.59 -2.44
N TYR A 506 -5.49 -14.14 -3.54
CA TYR A 506 -4.41 -14.81 -4.26
C TYR A 506 -3.17 -15.15 -3.39
N PRO A 507 -2.66 -14.26 -2.51
CA PRO A 507 -1.51 -14.60 -1.68
C PRO A 507 -1.72 -15.80 -0.75
N GLY A 508 -2.97 -16.18 -0.45
CA GLY A 508 -3.30 -17.30 0.44
C GLY A 508 -2.91 -17.08 1.91
N ILE A 509 -2.20 -16.00 2.23
CA ILE A 509 -1.75 -15.63 3.56
C ILE A 509 -1.90 -14.12 3.76
N LEU A 510 -2.41 -13.73 4.92
CA LEU A 510 -2.55 -12.35 5.35
C LEU A 510 -1.58 -12.06 6.48
N ILE A 511 -0.70 -11.09 6.26
CA ILE A 511 0.27 -10.64 7.25
C ILE A 511 -0.21 -9.30 7.82
N PRO A 512 -0.44 -9.18 9.14
CA PRO A 512 -0.76 -7.91 9.76
C PRO A 512 0.35 -6.86 9.52
N ARG A 513 -0.05 -5.60 9.44
CA ARG A 513 0.91 -4.49 9.31
C ARG A 513 1.78 -4.41 10.56
N ASP A 514 3.05 -4.05 10.40
CA ASP A 514 3.94 -3.81 11.55
C ASP A 514 3.51 -2.60 12.41
N THR A 515 2.66 -1.75 11.85
CA THR A 515 2.00 -0.63 12.54
C THR A 515 0.73 -1.05 13.26
N ALA A 516 0.28 -2.31 13.15
CA ALA A 516 -0.91 -2.79 13.83
C ALA A 516 -0.73 -2.70 15.35
N VAL A 517 -1.67 -2.04 16.01
CA VAL A 517 -1.57 -1.81 17.45
C VAL A 517 -1.80 -3.10 18.23
N THR A 518 -1.18 -3.18 19.41
CA THR A 518 -1.44 -4.20 20.42
C THR A 518 -2.15 -3.57 21.61
N ILE A 519 -2.96 -4.35 22.33
CA ILE A 519 -3.64 -3.91 23.54
C ILE A 519 -3.24 -4.82 24.69
N ASP A 520 -2.57 -4.26 25.71
CA ASP A 520 -2.26 -4.99 26.94
C ASP A 520 -3.50 -5.05 27.84
N SER A 521 -4.12 -6.23 27.89
CA SER A 521 -5.27 -6.51 28.75
C SER A 521 -5.01 -6.25 30.24
N LYS A 522 -3.76 -6.29 30.71
CA LYS A 522 -3.42 -6.02 32.12
C LYS A 522 -3.46 -4.54 32.47
N LEU A 523 -3.19 -3.68 31.50
CA LEU A 523 -3.27 -2.21 31.65
C LEU A 523 -4.66 -1.68 31.27
N CYS A 524 -5.39 -2.43 30.42
CA CYS A 524 -6.72 -2.05 29.97
C CYS A 524 -7.73 -2.04 31.12
N ARG A 525 -8.30 -0.86 31.40
CA ARG A 525 -9.38 -0.67 32.39
C ARG A 525 -10.81 -0.79 31.84
N GLY A 526 -10.97 -1.20 30.57
CA GLY A 526 -12.30 -1.38 29.98
C GLY A 526 -13.11 -0.13 29.65
N CYS A 527 -12.51 1.06 29.62
CA CYS A 527 -13.27 2.32 29.48
C CYS A 527 -13.97 2.52 28.12
N GLY A 528 -13.55 1.83 27.05
CA GLY A 528 -14.20 1.93 25.73
C GLY A 528 -13.80 3.14 24.87
N ASP A 529 -12.97 4.07 25.35
CA ASP A 529 -12.56 5.27 24.60
C ASP A 529 -11.95 4.95 23.23
N CYS A 530 -11.16 3.87 23.17
CA CYS A 530 -10.57 3.38 21.92
C CYS A 530 -11.60 2.74 20.97
N ALA A 531 -12.62 2.04 21.49
CA ALA A 531 -13.71 1.47 20.69
C ALA A 531 -14.62 2.57 20.11
N ALA A 532 -14.77 3.70 20.81
CA ALA A 532 -15.53 4.84 20.31
C ALA A 532 -14.90 5.48 19.06
N ILE A 533 -13.57 5.46 18.94
CA ILE A 533 -12.86 6.07 17.82
C ILE A 533 -12.38 5.08 16.76
N CYS A 534 -12.48 3.75 16.96
CA CYS A 534 -11.99 2.76 16.00
C CYS A 534 -13.06 1.68 15.78
N PRO A 535 -13.56 1.49 14.55
CA PRO A 535 -14.60 0.49 14.27
C PRO A 535 -14.09 -0.95 14.43
N TYR A 536 -12.77 -1.16 14.43
CA TYR A 536 -12.13 -2.47 14.52
C TYR A 536 -11.84 -2.92 15.96
N ILE A 537 -11.98 -2.02 16.95
CA ILE A 537 -11.78 -2.37 18.37
C ILE A 537 -13.11 -2.86 18.95
N GLU A 538 -13.09 -4.07 19.50
CA GLU A 538 -14.21 -4.70 20.18
C GLU A 538 -14.01 -4.64 21.69
N MET A 539 -15.08 -4.44 22.45
CA MET A 539 -15.06 -4.63 23.89
C MET A 539 -15.50 -6.07 24.18
N ARG A 540 -14.62 -6.85 24.80
CA ARG A 540 -14.87 -8.25 25.16
C ARG A 540 -14.79 -8.41 26.68
N GLU A 541 -15.56 -9.34 27.23
CA GLU A 541 -15.42 -9.69 28.64
C GLU A 541 -14.10 -10.44 28.85
N GLY A 542 -13.24 -9.91 29.72
CA GLY A 542 -11.97 -10.54 30.10
C GLY A 542 -12.17 -11.68 31.11
N SER A 543 -11.11 -12.44 31.36
CA SER A 543 -11.12 -13.56 32.31
C SER A 543 -11.47 -13.19 33.75
N SER A 544 -11.35 -11.91 34.11
CA SER A 544 -11.72 -11.35 35.42
C SER A 544 -13.17 -10.86 35.48
N GLY A 545 -13.96 -10.99 34.41
CA GLY A 545 -15.30 -10.40 34.27
C GLY A 545 -15.28 -8.89 33.95
N MET A 546 -14.10 -8.28 33.87
CA MET A 546 -13.94 -6.88 33.45
C MET A 546 -13.88 -6.79 31.93
N ALA A 547 -14.63 -5.86 31.34
CA ALA A 547 -14.53 -5.59 29.91
C ALA A 547 -13.11 -5.13 29.54
N CYS A 548 -12.56 -5.66 28.46
CA CYS A 548 -11.26 -5.29 27.91
C CYS A 548 -11.40 -4.99 26.42
N ALA A 549 -10.63 -4.01 25.94
CA ALA A 549 -10.55 -3.72 24.51
C ALA A 549 -9.72 -4.81 23.81
N TYR A 550 -10.19 -5.22 22.63
CA TYR A 550 -9.53 -6.20 21.77
C TYR A 550 -9.52 -5.68 20.33
N VAL A 551 -8.42 -5.88 19.62
CA VAL A 551 -8.33 -5.62 18.18
C VAL A 551 -7.65 -6.79 17.50
N ASP A 552 -8.21 -7.23 16.39
CA ASP A 552 -7.48 -8.14 15.52
C ASP A 552 -6.44 -7.35 14.73
N GLN A 553 -5.15 -7.69 14.86
CA GLN A 553 -4.08 -7.00 14.16
C GLN A 553 -4.27 -7.02 12.63
N ALA A 554 -4.90 -8.07 12.08
CA ALA A 554 -5.21 -8.16 10.66
C ALA A 554 -6.26 -7.12 10.19
N LEU A 555 -7.08 -6.59 11.11
CA LEU A 555 -8.02 -5.49 10.83
C LEU A 555 -7.39 -4.11 11.07
N CYS A 556 -6.23 -4.04 11.72
CA CYS A 556 -5.65 -2.77 12.12
C CYS A 556 -4.90 -2.10 10.97
N LEU A 557 -5.36 -0.92 10.56
CA LEU A 557 -4.66 -0.09 9.58
C LEU A 557 -3.39 0.59 10.14
N GLY A 558 -3.22 0.56 11.47
CA GLY A 558 -2.07 1.15 12.15
C GLY A 558 -2.02 2.67 12.10
N CYS A 559 -3.18 3.35 12.15
CA CYS A 559 -3.26 4.81 12.13
C CYS A 559 -2.92 5.49 13.45
N GLY A 560 -2.79 4.73 14.55
CA GLY A 560 -2.42 5.25 15.88
C GLY A 560 -3.51 6.04 16.62
N ALA A 561 -4.69 6.28 16.04
CA ALA A 561 -5.74 7.11 16.67
C ALA A 561 -6.13 6.62 18.08
N CYS A 562 -6.20 5.30 18.30
CA CYS A 562 -6.56 4.73 19.59
C CYS A 562 -5.51 4.91 20.69
N ILE A 563 -4.25 5.09 20.32
CA ILE A 563 -3.15 5.29 21.27
C ILE A 563 -3.37 6.60 22.03
N ALA A 564 -3.65 7.69 21.31
CA ALA A 564 -3.89 9.01 21.90
C ALA A 564 -5.15 9.08 22.79
N HIS A 565 -6.10 8.17 22.59
CA HIS A 565 -7.33 8.08 23.38
C HIS A 565 -7.23 7.09 24.54
N CYS A 566 -6.12 6.33 24.67
CA CYS A 566 -5.97 5.39 25.77
C CYS A 566 -5.44 6.09 27.03
N PRO A 567 -6.24 6.26 28.09
CA PRO A 567 -5.80 6.98 29.29
C PRO A 567 -4.82 6.20 30.17
N THR A 568 -4.60 4.92 29.85
CA THR A 568 -3.78 3.98 30.65
C THR A 568 -2.46 3.61 29.97
N GLY A 569 -2.24 4.03 28.71
CA GLY A 569 -1.12 3.55 27.91
C GLY A 569 -1.21 2.06 27.51
N ALA A 570 -2.39 1.44 27.66
CA ALA A 570 -2.59 0.03 27.33
C ALA A 570 -2.49 -0.29 25.82
N ILE A 571 -2.46 0.71 24.94
CA ILE A 571 -2.41 0.52 23.49
C ILE A 571 -1.07 1.01 22.98
N THR A 572 -0.34 0.14 22.28
CA THR A 572 1.00 0.46 21.76
C THR A 572 1.11 0.07 20.29
N GLN A 573 1.82 0.89 19.51
CA GLN A 573 2.21 0.57 18.14
C GLN A 573 3.63 -0.01 18.12
N PRO A 574 3.85 -1.23 17.59
CA PRO A 574 5.12 -1.94 17.70
C PRO A 574 6.35 -1.19 17.22
N ILE A 575 6.25 -0.50 16.09
CA ILE A 575 7.38 0.24 15.50
C ILE A 575 7.59 1.65 16.09
N GLN A 576 6.70 2.11 16.97
CA GLN A 576 6.72 3.42 17.61
C GLN A 576 6.20 3.30 19.05
N SER A 577 6.82 2.42 19.82
CA SER A 577 6.45 2.22 21.22
C SER A 577 6.80 3.42 22.09
N ASP A 578 6.13 3.56 23.24
CA ASP A 578 6.45 4.61 24.22
C ASP A 578 7.92 4.54 24.67
N GLU A 579 8.50 3.34 24.75
CA GLU A 579 9.92 3.16 25.06
C GLU A 579 10.82 3.73 23.96
N GLN A 580 10.50 3.48 22.69
CA GLN A 580 11.23 4.05 21.55
C GLN A 580 11.11 5.57 21.47
N ILE A 581 9.92 6.11 21.73
CA ILE A 581 9.68 7.56 21.77
C ILE A 581 10.47 8.16 22.93
N GLY A 582 10.38 7.58 24.12
CA GLY A 582 11.13 7.98 25.31
C GLY A 582 12.64 8.00 25.05
N SER A 583 13.20 6.94 24.47
CA SER A 583 14.64 6.87 24.16
C SER A 583 15.08 7.89 23.11
N THR A 584 14.20 8.19 22.14
CA THR A 584 14.46 9.23 21.14
C THR A 584 14.56 10.60 21.82
N LEU A 585 13.62 10.91 22.72
CA LEU A 585 13.60 12.17 23.47
C LEU A 585 14.79 12.29 24.43
N GLU A 586 15.15 11.22 25.13
CA GLU A 586 16.32 11.19 26.01
C GLU A 586 17.62 11.46 25.24
N ALA A 587 17.76 10.90 24.04
CA ALA A 587 18.90 11.14 23.16
C ALA A 587 19.00 12.60 22.74
N LEU A 588 17.88 13.18 22.27
CA LEU A 588 17.82 14.59 21.87
C LEU A 588 18.07 15.56 23.04
N LEU A 589 17.74 15.16 24.28
CA LEU A 589 17.97 15.96 25.48
C LEU A 589 19.34 15.71 26.14
N GLY A 590 20.21 14.91 25.53
CA GLY A 590 21.57 14.63 26.02
C GLY A 590 21.62 13.77 27.29
N LYS A 591 20.54 13.06 27.64
CA LYS A 591 20.46 12.23 28.86
C LYS A 591 21.05 10.83 28.68
N VAL A 592 21.37 10.42 27.46
CA VAL A 592 21.79 9.04 27.13
C VAL A 592 23.18 8.68 27.68
N ALA A 593 23.97 9.66 28.15
CA ALA A 593 25.24 9.39 28.83
C ALA A 593 25.09 8.77 30.23
N CYS A 594 23.88 8.71 30.83
CA CYS A 594 23.72 8.33 32.24
C CYS A 594 22.96 7.00 32.51
N ALA A 595 22.34 6.38 31.50
CA ALA A 595 21.41 5.26 31.74
C ALA A 595 22.02 3.86 31.59
N VAL A 596 23.32 3.73 31.27
CA VAL A 596 23.97 2.43 31.02
C VAL A 596 24.56 1.81 32.30
N GLU A 597 24.63 2.53 33.42
CA GLU A 597 25.17 2.00 34.70
C GLU A 597 24.12 1.68 35.76
N ALA A 598 22.82 1.79 35.47
CA ALA A 598 21.77 1.52 36.45
C ALA A 598 20.58 0.77 35.84
N ARG A 599 20.76 -0.52 35.52
CA ARG A 599 19.72 -1.56 35.66
C ARG A 599 20.30 -2.96 35.47
#